data_AF-A0A950NNK9-F1
#
_entry.id   AF-A0A950NNK9-F1
#
_cell.length_a   1.000
_cell.length_b   1.000
_cell.length_c   1.000
_cell.angle_alpha   90.00
_cell.angle_beta   90.00
_cell.angle_gamma   90.00
#
_symmetry.space_group_name_H-M   'P 1'
#
loop_
_entity.id
_entity.type
_entity.pdbx_description
1 polymer ?
#
loop_
_entity_poly.entity_id
_entity_poly.type
_entity_poly.pdbx_seq_one_letter_code
_entity_poly.pdbx_strand_id
1 'polypeptide(L)'
;MIGKVYNIPPQPPVAANTRYLDAGAVTFGVEYREVDPESLVATYEGNAAHLAELEDRSPEGGFSDEGVSIHVCATADGREYLRFDVFDDEPHYHYVHHDGDEIVNNVIDFDTVAHGEMLPWVMAALRTRLAAMLTEAGGASLVPQVDPALVDPVVDEVERLATRAQQAHRAAARA
;
A
#
# COMPACT_ATOMS: atom_id res chain seq x y z
N MET A 1 -5.19 15.96 7.55
CA MET A 1 -5.25 14.67 6.87
C MET A 1 -6.63 14.10 7.00
N ILE A 2 -7.12 13.47 5.94
CA ILE A 2 -8.30 12.62 5.99
C ILE A 2 -7.89 11.24 6.53
N GLY A 3 -8.86 10.46 7.02
CA GLY A 3 -8.63 9.09 7.50
C GLY A 3 -7.95 8.96 8.87
N LYS A 4 -7.48 7.75 9.16
CA LYS A 4 -6.81 7.36 10.41
C LYS A 4 -5.32 7.70 10.30
N VAL A 5 -4.80 8.45 11.27
CA VAL A 5 -3.38 8.81 11.35
C VAL A 5 -2.66 7.88 12.30
N TYR A 6 -1.51 7.36 11.88
CA TYR A 6 -0.60 6.56 12.68
C TYR A 6 0.82 7.15 12.56
N ASN A 7 1.56 7.23 13.67
CA ASN A 7 2.97 7.65 13.71
C ASN A 7 3.93 6.44 13.69
N ILE A 8 3.44 5.31 13.18
CA ILE A 8 4.22 4.11 12.91
C ILE A 8 4.24 3.87 11.40
N PRO A 9 5.34 3.36 10.84
CA PRO A 9 5.38 3.00 9.43
C PRO A 9 4.40 1.86 9.14
N PRO A 10 3.82 1.77 7.93
CA PRO A 10 3.08 0.58 7.53
C PRO A 10 3.98 -0.66 7.62
N GLN A 11 3.39 -1.83 7.88
CA GLN A 11 4.13 -3.09 7.87
C GLN A 11 4.93 -3.20 6.55
N PRO A 12 6.25 -3.45 6.58
CA PRO A 12 7.07 -3.41 5.37
C PRO A 12 6.62 -4.50 4.37
N PRO A 13 6.89 -4.33 3.06
CA PRO A 13 6.69 -5.38 2.08
C PRO A 13 7.63 -6.57 2.34
N VAL A 14 7.17 -7.77 2.02
CA VAL A 14 7.99 -8.98 2.14
C VAL A 14 8.74 -9.18 0.83
N ALA A 15 10.00 -8.72 0.76
CA ALA A 15 10.77 -8.66 -0.48
C ALA A 15 10.83 -9.98 -1.30
N ALA A 16 10.72 -11.14 -0.66
CA ALA A 16 10.67 -12.44 -1.35
C ALA A 16 9.35 -12.68 -2.11
N ASN A 17 8.28 -12.03 -1.68
CA ASN A 17 6.92 -12.14 -2.20
C ASN A 17 6.54 -10.93 -3.08
N THR A 18 7.26 -9.82 -2.95
CA THR A 18 7.00 -8.60 -3.70
C THR A 18 7.68 -8.61 -5.07
N ARG A 19 6.90 -8.39 -6.12
CA ARG A 19 7.42 -8.13 -7.47
C ARG A 19 7.48 -6.64 -7.73
N TYR A 20 8.69 -6.13 -7.95
CA TYR A 20 8.92 -4.72 -8.28
C TYR A 20 9.02 -4.49 -9.79
N LEU A 21 8.41 -3.40 -10.25
CA LEU A 21 8.34 -2.95 -11.64
C LEU A 21 8.77 -1.48 -11.71
N ASP A 22 9.88 -1.21 -12.41
CA ASP A 22 10.40 0.14 -12.63
C ASP A 22 9.53 0.90 -13.65
N ALA A 23 9.14 2.14 -13.31
CA ALA A 23 8.41 3.06 -14.17
C ALA A 23 9.08 4.45 -14.22
N GLY A 24 10.41 4.50 -14.18
CA GLY A 24 11.19 5.74 -14.16
C GLY A 24 11.31 6.32 -12.75
N ALA A 25 10.61 7.43 -12.49
CA ALA A 25 10.71 8.12 -11.20
C ALA A 25 10.11 7.32 -10.03
N VAL A 26 9.20 6.40 -10.32
CA VAL A 26 8.57 5.53 -9.34
C VAL A 26 8.75 4.07 -9.71
N THR A 27 8.76 3.22 -8.69
CA THR A 27 8.76 1.76 -8.80
C THR A 27 7.51 1.23 -8.13
N PHE A 28 6.79 0.34 -8.81
CA PHE A 28 5.59 -0.31 -8.30
C PHE A 28 5.94 -1.67 -7.71
N GLY A 29 5.59 -1.92 -6.45
CA GLY A 29 5.65 -3.24 -5.83
C GLY A 29 4.28 -3.90 -5.84
N VAL A 30 4.20 -5.20 -6.11
CA VAL A 30 2.95 -5.97 -5.99
C VAL A 30 3.21 -7.24 -5.19
N GLU A 31 2.44 -7.46 -4.14
CA GLU A 31 2.46 -8.68 -3.33
C GLU A 31 1.07 -9.08 -2.86
N TYR A 32 0.87 -10.36 -2.55
CA TYR A 32 -0.27 -10.81 -1.75
C TYR A 32 0.18 -10.86 -0.29
N ARG A 33 -0.63 -10.36 0.62
CA ARG A 33 -0.33 -10.28 2.04
C ARG A 33 -1.43 -10.95 2.84
N GLU A 34 -0.99 -11.59 3.91
CA GLU A 34 -1.82 -11.96 5.05
C GLU A 34 -1.36 -11.07 6.20
N VAL A 35 -2.30 -10.38 6.81
CA VAL A 35 -2.06 -9.55 7.98
C VAL A 35 -2.79 -10.19 9.15
N ASP A 36 -2.06 -10.47 10.20
CA ASP A 36 -2.59 -11.01 11.44
C ASP A 36 -1.95 -10.31 12.65
N PRO A 37 -2.57 -10.41 13.86
CA PRO A 37 -2.08 -9.73 15.03
C PRO A 37 -0.65 -10.13 15.44
N GLU A 38 -0.27 -11.40 15.25
CA GLU A 38 1.07 -11.89 15.58
C GLU A 38 2.12 -11.28 14.65
N SER A 39 1.84 -11.25 13.34
CA SER A 39 2.71 -10.63 12.34
C SER A 39 2.90 -9.12 12.57
N LEU A 40 1.86 -8.42 13.01
CA LEU A 40 1.92 -6.98 13.32
C LEU A 40 2.76 -6.72 14.57
N VAL A 41 2.56 -7.50 15.64
CA VAL A 41 3.39 -7.39 16.85
C VAL A 41 4.85 -7.69 16.53
N ALA A 42 5.14 -8.76 15.78
CA ALA A 42 6.48 -9.11 15.35
C ALA A 42 7.14 -8.00 14.51
N THR A 43 6.36 -7.27 13.70
CA THR A 43 6.86 -6.16 12.90
C THR A 43 7.42 -5.02 13.74
N TYR A 44 6.81 -4.73 14.90
CA TYR A 44 7.18 -3.60 15.74
C TYR A 44 7.93 -4.01 17.01
N GLU A 45 8.29 -5.28 17.19
CA GLU A 45 8.91 -5.82 18.41
C GLU A 45 10.17 -5.05 18.86
N GLY A 46 10.90 -4.47 17.90
CA GLY A 46 12.11 -3.68 18.15
C GLY A 46 11.88 -2.24 18.63
N ASN A 47 10.63 -1.77 18.70
CA ASN A 47 10.31 -0.39 19.08
C ASN A 47 9.08 -0.32 20.01
N ALA A 48 9.34 -0.06 21.29
CA ALA A 48 8.31 0.02 22.33
C ALA A 48 7.27 1.13 22.09
N ALA A 49 7.64 2.25 21.47
CA ALA A 49 6.69 3.30 21.14
C ALA A 49 5.73 2.86 20.03
N HIS A 50 6.26 2.13 19.02
CA HIS A 50 5.42 1.59 17.95
C HIS A 50 4.46 0.51 18.46
N LEU A 51 4.91 -0.36 19.37
CA LEU A 51 4.03 -1.34 20.01
C LEU A 51 2.92 -0.68 20.81
N ALA A 52 3.24 0.34 21.61
CA ALA A 52 2.24 1.04 22.40
C ALA A 52 1.19 1.73 21.51
N GLU A 53 1.61 2.30 20.38
CA GLU A 53 0.67 2.86 19.41
C GLU A 53 -0.15 1.76 18.72
N LEU A 54 0.45 0.64 18.32
CA LEU A 54 -0.29 -0.50 17.77
C LEU A 54 -1.38 -0.97 18.75
N GLU A 55 -1.04 -1.14 20.03
CA GLU A 55 -1.96 -1.57 21.09
C GLU A 55 -3.11 -0.58 21.30
N ASP A 56 -2.82 0.73 21.35
CA ASP A 56 -3.85 1.78 21.54
C ASP A 56 -4.83 1.85 20.36
N ARG A 57 -4.33 1.57 19.14
CA ARG A 57 -5.08 1.79 17.90
C ARG A 57 -5.75 0.54 17.35
N SER A 58 -5.36 -0.64 17.82
CA SER A 58 -5.94 -1.92 17.39
C SER A 58 -7.19 -2.26 18.21
N PRO A 59 -8.18 -2.96 17.61
CA PRO A 59 -9.28 -3.51 18.38
C PRO A 59 -8.78 -4.55 19.40
N GLU A 60 -9.56 -4.79 20.45
CA GLU A 60 -9.26 -5.82 21.45
C GLU A 60 -9.16 -7.20 20.77
N GLY A 61 -7.99 -7.84 20.87
CA GLY A 61 -7.70 -9.10 20.18
C GLY A 61 -7.07 -8.96 18.78
N GLY A 62 -6.91 -7.73 18.28
CA GLY A 62 -6.35 -7.46 16.95
C GLY A 62 -7.33 -7.72 15.81
N PHE A 63 -6.84 -7.62 14.58
CA PHE A 63 -7.60 -7.90 13.36
C PHE A 63 -6.79 -8.79 12.42
N SER A 64 -7.48 -9.46 11.50
CA SER A 64 -6.84 -10.19 10.41
C SER A 64 -7.53 -9.85 9.11
N ASP A 65 -6.74 -9.71 8.06
CA ASP A 65 -7.22 -9.45 6.70
C ASP A 65 -6.17 -9.94 5.71
N GLU A 66 -6.56 -10.06 4.45
CA GLU A 66 -5.68 -10.53 3.38
C GLU A 66 -6.05 -9.92 2.03
N GLY A 67 -5.06 -9.84 1.15
CA GLY A 67 -5.29 -9.36 -0.20
C GLY A 67 -4.04 -8.87 -0.88
N VAL A 68 -4.22 -8.14 -1.98
CA VAL A 68 -3.09 -7.60 -2.74
C VAL A 68 -2.72 -6.22 -2.23
N SER A 69 -1.43 -6.02 -1.96
CA SER A 69 -0.85 -4.70 -1.75
C SER A 69 -0.12 -4.22 -2.99
N ILE A 70 -0.35 -2.97 -3.33
CA ILE A 70 0.31 -2.25 -4.42
C ILE A 70 1.07 -1.07 -3.82
N HIS A 71 2.39 -1.15 -3.88
CA HIS A 71 3.32 -0.16 -3.34
C HIS A 71 3.74 0.81 -4.42
N VAL A 72 3.82 2.11 -4.11
CA VAL A 72 4.39 3.13 -4.99
C VAL A 72 5.57 3.78 -4.27
N CYS A 73 6.77 3.42 -4.70
CA CYS A 73 8.02 3.90 -4.12
C CYS A 73 8.73 4.86 -5.07
N ALA A 74 9.49 5.82 -4.53
CA ALA A 74 10.49 6.53 -5.31
C ALA A 74 11.59 5.56 -5.74
N THR A 75 11.93 5.54 -7.03
CA THR A 75 12.97 4.63 -7.55
C THR A 75 14.36 4.99 -7.00
N ALA A 76 14.60 6.26 -6.69
CA ALA A 76 15.91 6.76 -6.29
C ALA A 76 16.40 6.24 -4.92
N ASP A 77 15.49 6.07 -3.97
CA ASP A 77 15.82 5.70 -2.58
C ASP A 77 14.92 4.62 -1.99
N GLY A 78 13.91 4.15 -2.73
CA GLY A 78 12.98 3.10 -2.30
C GLY A 78 11.92 3.56 -1.30
N ARG A 79 11.84 4.86 -0.97
CA ARG A 79 10.82 5.37 -0.03
C ARG A 79 9.43 5.19 -0.61
N GLU A 80 8.56 4.53 0.14
CA GLU A 80 7.15 4.33 -0.20
C GLU A 80 6.36 5.61 0.08
N TYR A 81 5.57 6.09 -0.89
CA TYR A 81 4.70 7.26 -0.73
C TYR A 81 3.22 6.89 -0.71
N LEU A 82 2.85 5.89 -1.51
CA LEU A 82 1.48 5.40 -1.58
C LEU A 82 1.49 3.89 -1.41
N ARG A 83 0.45 3.37 -0.77
CA ARG A 83 0.14 1.95 -0.76
C ARG A 83 -1.35 1.76 -0.94
N PHE A 84 -1.75 0.77 -1.71
CA PHE A 84 -3.14 0.37 -1.85
C PHE A 84 -3.26 -1.08 -1.39
N ASP A 85 -3.98 -1.28 -0.30
CA ASP A 85 -4.25 -2.58 0.28
C ASP A 85 -5.66 -2.99 -0.17
N VAL A 86 -5.69 -3.71 -1.30
CA VAL A 86 -6.90 -4.27 -1.93
C VAL A 86 -7.26 -5.55 -1.20
N PHE A 87 -7.59 -5.39 0.07
CA PHE A 87 -7.92 -6.48 0.99
C PHE A 87 -9.39 -6.88 0.88
N ASP A 88 -9.68 -8.11 1.34
CA ASP A 88 -10.98 -8.73 1.19
C ASP A 88 -12.02 -8.14 2.16
N ASP A 89 -11.64 -7.83 3.42
CA ASP A 89 -12.56 -7.32 4.44
C ASP A 89 -12.52 -5.78 4.61
N GLU A 90 -11.33 -5.20 4.79
CA GLU A 90 -11.14 -3.75 5.00
C GLU A 90 -10.23 -3.15 3.92
N PRO A 91 -10.66 -3.04 2.65
CA PRO A 91 -9.85 -2.39 1.61
C PRO A 91 -9.56 -0.93 1.97
N HIS A 92 -8.31 -0.50 1.81
CA HIS A 92 -7.86 0.85 2.18
C HIS A 92 -6.61 1.27 1.42
N TYR A 93 -6.24 2.55 1.54
CA TYR A 93 -4.99 3.05 0.98
C TYR A 93 -4.27 4.02 1.92
N HIS A 94 -2.97 4.13 1.71
CA HIS A 94 -2.05 4.87 2.55
C HIS A 94 -1.49 6.09 1.81
N TYR A 95 -1.43 7.20 2.52
CA TYR A 95 -0.42 8.23 2.26
C TYR A 95 0.69 8.08 3.30
N VAL A 96 1.89 7.76 2.85
CA VAL A 96 3.07 7.56 3.71
C VAL A 96 3.93 8.81 3.62
N HIS A 97 3.92 9.62 4.67
CA HIS A 97 4.66 10.86 4.75
C HIS A 97 5.99 10.64 5.45
N HIS A 98 7.03 11.30 4.95
CA HIS A 98 8.39 11.21 5.48
C HIS A 98 8.82 12.57 6.02
N ASP A 99 9.22 12.63 7.30
CA ASP A 99 9.93 13.75 7.90
C ASP A 99 11.26 13.27 8.46
N GLY A 100 12.29 13.28 7.61
CA GLY A 100 13.57 12.62 7.88
C GLY A 100 13.40 11.10 8.01
N ASP A 101 13.60 10.60 9.23
CA ASP A 101 13.42 9.18 9.57
C ASP A 101 12.05 8.91 10.23
N GLU A 102 11.29 9.96 10.57
CA GLU A 102 9.93 9.82 11.09
C GLU A 102 8.94 9.58 9.95
N ILE A 103 7.99 8.67 10.18
CA ILE A 103 6.97 8.28 9.21
C ILE A 103 5.60 8.54 9.82
N VAL A 104 4.75 9.25 9.06
CA VAL A 104 3.32 9.39 9.37
C VAL A 104 2.53 8.65 8.30
N ASN A 105 1.80 7.63 8.72
CA ASN A 105 0.97 6.79 7.91
C ASN A 105 -0.50 7.21 8.02
N ASN A 106 -1.07 7.73 6.93
CA ASN A 106 -2.49 8.05 6.87
C ASN A 106 -3.26 6.98 6.11
N VAL A 107 -4.14 6.28 6.81
CA VAL A 107 -4.96 5.19 6.29
C VAL A 107 -6.35 5.69 5.96
N ILE A 108 -6.75 5.54 4.71
CA ILE A 108 -8.08 5.92 4.22
C ILE A 108 -8.87 4.67 3.86
N ASP A 109 -9.94 4.42 4.60
CA ASP A 109 -10.84 3.30 4.34
C ASP A 109 -11.54 3.50 2.98
N PHE A 110 -11.67 2.42 2.21
CA PHE A 110 -12.26 2.45 0.88
C PHE A 110 -13.70 1.92 0.91
N ASP A 111 -14.66 2.80 0.58
CA ASP A 111 -16.07 2.45 0.50
C ASP A 111 -16.38 1.72 -0.82
N THR A 112 -16.36 0.39 -0.78
CA THR A 112 -16.69 -0.46 -1.92
C THR A 112 -18.17 -0.41 -2.31
N VAL A 113 -19.06 -0.02 -1.39
CA VAL A 113 -20.49 0.12 -1.67
C VAL A 113 -20.73 1.35 -2.55
N ALA A 114 -20.08 2.47 -2.25
CA ALA A 114 -20.22 3.69 -3.02
C ALA A 114 -19.35 3.69 -4.29
N HIS A 115 -18.15 3.09 -4.25
CA HIS A 115 -17.15 3.23 -5.31
C HIS A 115 -16.93 1.97 -6.14
N GLY A 116 -17.55 0.85 -5.79
CA GLY A 116 -17.36 -0.44 -6.45
C GLY A 116 -16.06 -1.13 -6.02
N GLU A 117 -15.58 -2.05 -6.85
CA GLU A 117 -14.35 -2.81 -6.57
C GLU A 117 -13.12 -1.90 -6.52
N MET A 118 -12.24 -2.11 -5.52
CA MET A 118 -11.08 -1.24 -5.32
C MET A 118 -10.00 -1.40 -6.40
N LEU A 119 -9.69 -2.62 -6.86
CA LEU A 119 -8.59 -2.81 -7.84
C LEU A 119 -8.76 -1.99 -9.13
N PRO A 120 -9.93 -2.02 -9.82
CA PRO A 120 -10.17 -1.13 -10.96
C PRO A 120 -10.06 0.35 -10.61
N TRP A 121 -10.51 0.75 -9.41
CA TRP A 121 -10.37 2.13 -8.94
C TRP A 121 -8.90 2.53 -8.75
N VAL A 122 -8.07 1.65 -8.18
CA VAL A 122 -6.62 1.89 -8.01
C VAL A 122 -5.98 2.09 -9.38
N MET A 123 -6.29 1.24 -10.36
CA MET A 123 -5.71 1.36 -11.70
C MET A 123 -6.11 2.67 -12.38
N ALA A 124 -7.36 3.13 -12.18
CA ALA A 124 -7.79 4.44 -12.67
C ALA A 124 -7.08 5.60 -11.94
N ALA A 125 -6.91 5.49 -10.63
CA ALA A 125 -6.23 6.48 -9.81
C ALA A 125 -4.73 6.60 -10.17
N LEU A 126 -4.04 5.48 -10.37
CA LEU A 126 -2.63 5.48 -10.79
C LEU A 126 -2.44 6.16 -12.16
N ARG A 127 -3.35 5.97 -13.11
CA ARG A 127 -3.26 6.62 -14.43
C ARG A 127 -3.61 8.11 -14.41
N THR A 128 -4.56 8.52 -13.56
CA THR A 128 -5.17 9.86 -13.66
C THR A 128 -4.89 10.80 -12.49
N ARG A 129 -4.44 10.26 -11.35
CA ARG A 129 -4.31 10.97 -10.07
C ARG A 129 -2.96 10.77 -9.40
N LEU A 130 -2.06 9.94 -9.92
CA LEU A 130 -0.76 9.64 -9.30
C LEU A 130 0.01 10.90 -8.88
N ALA A 131 0.13 11.89 -9.77
CA ALA A 131 0.80 13.16 -9.44
C ALA A 131 0.18 13.90 -8.24
N ALA A 132 -1.15 13.95 -8.16
CA ALA A 132 -1.85 14.59 -7.06
C ALA A 132 -1.70 13.79 -5.76
N MET A 133 -1.76 12.46 -5.83
CA MET A 133 -1.58 11.58 -4.69
C MET A 133 -0.15 11.63 -4.14
N LEU A 134 0.87 11.62 -5.02
CA LEU A 134 2.26 11.84 -4.61
C LEU A 134 2.44 13.19 -3.93
N THR A 135 1.80 14.24 -4.44
CA THR A 135 1.84 15.56 -3.80
C THR A 135 1.24 15.52 -2.40
N GLU A 136 0.09 14.87 -2.22
CA GLU A 136 -0.53 14.68 -0.90
C GLU A 136 0.39 13.93 0.05
N ALA A 137 1.06 12.85 -0.40
CA ALA A 137 2.03 12.09 0.37
C ALA A 137 3.35 12.84 0.68
N GLY A 138 3.50 14.10 0.27
CA GLY A 138 4.74 14.87 0.43
C GLY A 138 5.82 14.57 -0.63
N GLY A 139 5.51 13.74 -1.64
CA GLY A 139 6.38 13.40 -2.77
C GLY A 139 6.33 14.40 -3.93
N ALA A 140 6.05 15.68 -3.68
CA ALA A 140 5.89 16.69 -4.73
C ALA A 140 7.13 16.84 -5.65
N SER A 141 8.33 16.54 -5.14
CA SER A 141 9.59 16.55 -5.91
C SER A 141 9.67 15.45 -6.97
N LEU A 142 8.89 14.38 -6.86
CA LEU A 142 8.81 13.30 -7.85
C LEU A 142 7.95 13.68 -9.05
N VAL A 143 6.92 14.51 -8.84
CA VAL A 143 5.88 14.81 -9.85
C VAL A 143 6.46 15.26 -11.20
N PRO A 144 7.46 16.17 -11.29
CA PRO A 144 8.03 16.58 -12.57
C PRO A 144 8.77 15.47 -13.33
N GLN A 145 9.10 14.37 -12.65
CA GLN A 145 9.89 13.26 -13.19
C GLN A 145 9.00 12.07 -13.58
N VAL A 146 7.71 12.08 -13.19
CA VAL A 146 6.75 11.04 -13.56
C VAL A 146 6.40 11.18 -15.03
N ASP A 147 6.73 10.16 -15.82
CA ASP A 147 6.40 10.08 -17.25
C ASP A 147 5.24 9.08 -17.46
N PRO A 148 4.03 9.54 -17.86
CA PRO A 148 2.91 8.65 -18.17
C PRO A 148 3.24 7.57 -19.20
N ALA A 149 4.15 7.84 -20.15
CA ALA A 149 4.55 6.85 -21.16
C ALA A 149 5.33 5.65 -20.57
N LEU A 150 5.94 5.84 -19.40
CA LEU A 150 6.58 4.77 -18.63
C LEU A 150 5.62 4.15 -17.61
N VAL A 151 4.76 4.97 -17.00
CA VAL A 151 3.82 4.52 -15.96
C VAL A 151 2.70 3.67 -16.53
N ASP A 152 2.03 4.08 -17.62
CA ASP A 152 0.81 3.42 -18.09
C ASP A 152 1.03 1.93 -18.42
N PRO A 153 2.09 1.52 -19.17
CA PRO A 153 2.35 0.10 -19.43
C PRO A 153 2.70 -0.70 -18.18
N VAL A 154 3.30 -0.06 -17.17
CA VAL A 154 3.61 -0.70 -15.89
C VAL A 154 2.36 -0.89 -15.06
N VAL A 155 1.42 0.07 -15.08
CA VAL A 155 0.10 -0.08 -14.44
C VAL A 155 -0.66 -1.25 -15.04
N ASP A 156 -0.59 -1.49 -16.36
CA ASP A 156 -1.19 -2.68 -16.99
C ASP A 156 -0.60 -3.99 -16.42
N GLU A 157 0.72 -4.03 -16.21
CA GLU A 157 1.40 -5.21 -15.65
C GLU A 157 1.10 -5.37 -14.15
N VAL A 158 1.00 -4.28 -13.39
CA VAL A 158 0.54 -4.27 -11.99
C VAL A 158 -0.85 -4.89 -11.90
N GLU A 159 -1.79 -4.45 -12.73
CA GLU A 159 -3.16 -4.99 -12.76
C GLU A 159 -3.16 -6.50 -13.03
N ARG A 160 -2.35 -6.94 -14.00
CA ARG A 160 -2.22 -8.36 -14.35
C ARG A 160 -1.65 -9.19 -13.20
N LEU A 161 -0.63 -8.70 -12.51
CA LEU A 161 -0.01 -9.39 -11.38
C LEU A 161 -0.96 -9.44 -10.17
N ALA A 162 -1.61 -8.33 -9.85
CA ALA A 162 -2.59 -8.24 -8.78
C ALA A 162 -3.76 -9.21 -9.00
N THR A 163 -4.34 -9.18 -10.20
CA THR A 163 -5.44 -10.08 -10.59
C THR A 163 -5.02 -11.54 -10.47
N ARG A 164 -3.81 -11.89 -10.94
CA ARG A 164 -3.29 -13.26 -10.85
C ARG A 164 -3.08 -13.70 -9.41
N ALA A 165 -2.58 -12.83 -8.54
CA ALA A 165 -2.37 -13.13 -7.13
C ALA A 165 -3.71 -13.43 -6.43
N GLN A 166 -4.72 -12.59 -6.62
CA GLN A 166 -6.08 -12.82 -6.08
C GLN A 166 -6.68 -14.14 -6.60
N GLN A 167 -6.52 -14.45 -7.89
CA GLN A 167 -7.03 -15.70 -8.46
C GLN A 167 -6.32 -16.93 -7.90
N ALA A 168 -5.00 -16.88 -7.73
CA ALA A 168 -4.21 -17.98 -7.19
C ALA A 168 -4.64 -18.30 -5.76
N HIS A 169 -4.82 -17.26 -4.92
CA HIS A 169 -5.31 -17.42 -3.55
C HIS A 169 -6.71 -18.04 -3.49
N ARG A 170 -7.67 -17.47 -4.25
CA ARG A 170 -9.04 -17.99 -4.32
C ARG A 170 -9.11 -19.44 -4.82
N ALA A 171 -8.18 -19.86 -5.67
CA ALA A 171 -8.09 -21.25 -6.11
C ALA A 171 -7.56 -22.16 -5.01
N ALA A 172 -6.57 -21.73 -4.24
CA ALA A 172 -6.02 -22.48 -3.11
C ALA A 172 -7.04 -22.63 -1.97
N ALA A 173 -7.79 -21.57 -1.64
CA ALA A 173 -8.83 -21.59 -0.60
C ALA A 173 -10.04 -22.49 -0.92
N ARG A 174 -10.20 -22.90 -2.19
CA ARG A 174 -11.30 -23.78 -2.65
C ARG A 174 -10.88 -25.24 -2.81
N ALA A 175 -9.59 -25.56 -2.67
CA ALA A 175 -9.02 -26.90 -2.84
C ALA A 175 -9.05 -27.69 -1.53
#